data_AF-A0A1A6GHR3-F1
#
_entry.id   AF-A0A1A6GHR3-F1
#
_cell.length_a   1.000
_cell.length_b   1.000
_cell.length_c   1.000
_cell.angle_alpha   90.00
_cell.angle_beta   90.00
_cell.angle_gamma   90.00
#
_symmetry.space_group_name_H-M   'P 1'
#
loop_
_entity.id
_entity.type
_entity.pdbx_description
1 polymer ?
#
loop_
_entity_poly.entity_id
_entity_poly.type
_entity_poly.pdbx_seq_one_letter_code
_entity_poly.pdbx_strand_id
1 'polypeptide(L)'
;MPYQEIKNVILEVNEAVLTESMIQNLIKQMPEPEQLKMLSELKDEYDDLAESEQFGVVMGTVPRLRPRLNAILFKLQFSEQVENIKPEIVSVTAACEELRKSESFSSLLEITLLVGNFMNAGSRNAGAFGFNISFLFSAENLQKNLDQMKKQIADVERDVQNFPAATDEKDNFVKDAQEQYNKLRMMHSNMEALYKELGDYFIFDPKKLSVEEFFMDLHNFRNMFLQAVKENQKRRETEEKMRRAKLAKEKAEKERLEKQQKREQLIDMNAEGDETGVMDSLLEALQSGAAFRRKRGPRQVNRKAGCAVTSLLASELTKDDAMAASPAKVSKKSEGVPTILEEAKELVGRAS
;
A
#
# COMPACT_ATOMS: atom_id res chain seq x y z
N MET A 1 32.89 -35.73 2.58
CA MET A 1 33.82 -35.21 1.56
C MET A 1 35.23 -35.44 2.07
N PRO A 2 36.12 -36.07 1.29
CA PRO A 2 37.54 -36.21 1.62
C PRO A 2 38.19 -34.85 1.95
N TYR A 3 39.07 -34.80 2.95
CA TYR A 3 39.68 -33.52 3.39
C TYR A 3 40.48 -32.83 2.29
N GLN A 4 41.17 -33.63 1.46
CA GLN A 4 41.92 -33.11 0.32
C GLN A 4 41.02 -32.50 -0.75
N GLU A 5 39.81 -33.05 -0.94
CA GLU A 5 38.83 -32.49 -1.86
C GLU A 5 38.29 -31.15 -1.34
N ILE A 6 38.01 -31.03 -0.04
CA ILE A 6 37.62 -29.75 0.59
C ILE A 6 38.71 -28.70 0.37
N LYS A 7 39.98 -29.06 0.57
CA LYS A 7 41.12 -28.17 0.31
C LYS A 7 41.17 -27.72 -1.15
N ASN A 8 41.03 -28.65 -2.10
CA ASN A 8 41.07 -28.32 -3.54
C ASN A 8 39.92 -27.40 -3.93
N VAL A 9 38.71 -27.68 -3.44
CA VAL A 9 37.52 -26.84 -3.66
C VAL A 9 37.72 -25.42 -3.14
N ILE A 10 38.38 -25.24 -1.98
CA ILE A 10 38.71 -23.92 -1.41
C ILE A 10 39.81 -23.20 -2.23
N LEU A 11 40.80 -23.94 -2.72
CA LEU A 11 41.90 -23.36 -3.51
C LEU A 11 41.45 -22.93 -4.91
N GLU A 12 40.60 -23.74 -5.54
CA GLU A 12 40.04 -23.50 -6.88
C GLU A 12 38.83 -22.55 -6.86
N VAL A 13 38.29 -22.25 -5.68
CA VAL A 13 37.06 -21.45 -5.52
C VAL A 13 35.94 -22.03 -6.39
N ASN A 14 35.72 -23.35 -6.30
CA ASN A 14 34.78 -24.05 -7.16
C ASN A 14 33.31 -23.76 -6.75
N GLU A 15 32.69 -22.79 -7.42
CA GLU A 15 31.31 -22.33 -7.18
C GLU A 15 30.24 -23.41 -7.39
N ALA A 16 30.53 -24.52 -8.07
CA ALA A 16 29.57 -25.62 -8.23
C ALA A 16 29.40 -26.46 -6.96
N VAL A 17 30.39 -26.43 -6.07
CA VAL A 17 30.42 -27.20 -4.82
C VAL A 17 30.31 -26.28 -3.61
N LEU A 18 30.89 -25.09 -3.70
CA LEU A 18 30.89 -24.11 -2.62
C LEU A 18 29.50 -23.48 -2.44
N THR A 19 28.97 -23.60 -1.24
CA THR A 19 27.74 -22.92 -0.81
C THR A 19 28.03 -21.98 0.35
N GLU A 20 27.23 -20.93 0.50
CA GLU A 20 27.37 -19.96 1.60
C GLU A 20 27.37 -20.66 2.97
N SER A 21 26.41 -21.56 3.21
CA SER A 21 26.30 -22.30 4.46
C SER A 21 27.51 -23.19 4.72
N MET A 22 28.07 -23.82 3.68
CA MET A 22 29.29 -24.62 3.80
C MET A 22 30.48 -23.77 4.26
N ILE A 23 30.67 -22.60 3.64
CA ILE A 23 31.76 -21.69 4.01
C ILE A 23 31.56 -21.10 5.41
N GLN A 24 30.33 -20.72 5.79
CA GLN A 24 30.02 -20.25 7.14
C GLN A 24 30.30 -21.31 8.20
N ASN A 25 29.92 -22.56 7.92
CA ASN A 25 30.22 -23.69 8.80
C ASN A 25 31.72 -23.95 8.92
N LEU A 26 32.46 -23.86 7.80
CA LEU A 26 33.92 -23.93 7.84
C LEU A 26 34.48 -22.81 8.71
N ILE A 27 34.16 -21.55 8.46
CA ILE A 27 34.66 -20.42 9.27
C ILE A 27 34.36 -20.61 10.77
N LYS A 28 33.16 -21.12 11.11
CA LYS A 28 32.72 -21.33 12.49
C LYS A 28 33.40 -22.52 13.19
N GLN A 29 33.67 -23.61 12.46
CA GLN A 29 34.22 -24.85 13.02
C GLN A 29 35.74 -24.97 12.85
N MET A 30 36.35 -24.06 12.10
CA MET A 30 37.79 -24.04 11.86
C MET A 30 38.56 -23.74 13.16
N PRO A 31 39.56 -24.58 13.52
CA PRO A 31 40.46 -24.31 14.64
C PRO A 31 41.16 -22.96 14.52
N GLU A 32 41.63 -22.43 15.66
CA GLU A 32 42.36 -21.16 15.67
C GLU A 32 43.68 -21.25 14.86
N PRO A 33 44.14 -20.14 14.26
CA PRO A 33 45.36 -20.13 13.44
C PRO A 33 46.59 -20.72 14.14
N GLU A 34 46.71 -20.51 15.45
CA GLU A 34 47.78 -21.07 16.29
C GLU A 34 47.67 -22.60 16.38
N GLN A 35 46.46 -23.13 16.50
CA GLN A 35 46.21 -24.57 16.55
C GLN A 35 46.51 -25.24 15.21
N LEU A 36 46.10 -24.61 14.10
CA LEU A 36 46.44 -25.09 12.76
C LEU A 36 47.95 -25.10 12.50
N LYS A 37 48.67 -24.13 13.06
CA LYS A 37 50.13 -24.08 12.96
C LYS A 37 50.76 -25.25 13.70
N MET A 38 50.35 -25.52 14.94
CA MET A 38 50.83 -26.68 15.71
C MET A 38 50.51 -28.01 15.00
N LEU A 39 49.27 -28.17 14.50
CA LEU A 39 48.87 -29.36 13.74
C LEU A 39 49.67 -29.52 12.44
N SER A 40 50.07 -28.43 11.81
CA SER A 40 50.88 -28.48 10.58
C SER A 40 52.30 -29.00 10.76
N GLU A 41 52.79 -29.10 12.02
CA GLU A 41 54.09 -29.67 12.39
C GLU A 41 54.00 -31.19 12.61
N LEU A 42 52.81 -31.73 12.91
CA LEU A 42 52.53 -33.16 13.16
C LEU A 42 52.22 -33.96 11.87
N LYS A 43 52.72 -33.50 10.71
CA LYS A 43 52.41 -34.12 9.41
C LYS A 43 52.95 -35.55 9.24
N ASP A 44 54.04 -35.86 9.93
CA ASP A 44 54.74 -37.14 9.79
C ASP A 44 54.01 -38.29 10.50
N GLU A 45 53.10 -37.97 11.43
CA GLU A 45 52.29 -38.92 12.22
C GLU A 45 50.80 -38.90 11.79
N TYR A 46 50.50 -38.49 10.55
CA TYR A 46 49.13 -38.22 10.07
C TYR A 46 48.15 -39.40 10.28
N ASP A 47 48.59 -40.63 10.04
CA ASP A 47 47.75 -41.82 10.15
C ASP A 47 47.43 -42.20 11.61
N ASP A 48 48.21 -41.69 12.57
CA ASP A 48 48.05 -41.93 14.01
C ASP A 48 47.17 -40.87 14.70
N LEU A 49 46.87 -39.76 14.00
CA LEU A 49 46.05 -38.65 14.50
C LEU A 49 44.55 -38.95 14.46
N ALA A 50 43.78 -38.31 15.35
CA ALA A 50 42.32 -38.39 15.30
C ALA A 50 41.75 -37.70 14.05
N GLU A 51 40.56 -38.12 13.59
CA GLU A 51 39.93 -37.55 12.38
C GLU A 51 39.81 -36.01 12.41
N SER A 52 39.54 -35.43 13.58
CA SER A 52 39.47 -33.97 13.77
C SER A 52 40.83 -33.28 13.58
N GLU A 53 41.91 -33.95 13.94
CA GLU A 53 43.28 -33.43 13.81
C GLU A 53 43.78 -33.58 12.38
N GLN A 54 43.50 -34.72 11.73
CA GLN A 54 43.76 -34.95 10.31
C GLN A 54 43.15 -33.84 9.43
N PHE A 55 41.91 -33.43 9.73
CA PHE A 55 41.29 -32.27 9.08
C PHE A 55 42.11 -30.98 9.26
N GLY A 56 42.54 -30.69 10.50
CA GLY A 56 43.36 -29.53 10.82
C GLY A 56 44.73 -29.54 10.15
N VAL A 57 45.38 -30.70 10.00
CA VAL A 57 46.66 -30.85 9.27
C VAL A 57 46.47 -30.45 7.80
N VAL A 58 45.43 -30.97 7.14
CA VAL A 58 45.15 -30.67 5.73
C VAL A 58 44.84 -29.19 5.55
N MET A 59 43.99 -28.62 6.40
CA MET A 59 43.61 -27.21 6.33
C MET A 59 44.77 -26.26 6.68
N GLY A 60 45.66 -26.66 7.59
CA GLY A 60 46.87 -25.90 7.95
C GLY A 60 47.86 -25.73 6.80
N THR A 61 47.75 -26.54 5.75
CA THR A 61 48.56 -26.36 4.52
C THR A 61 48.05 -25.22 3.62
N VAL A 62 46.84 -24.69 3.86
CA VAL A 62 46.27 -23.62 3.06
C VAL A 62 46.78 -22.25 3.56
N PRO A 63 47.52 -21.49 2.75
CA PRO A 63 48.02 -20.19 3.15
C PRO A 63 46.86 -19.20 3.30
N ARG A 64 46.90 -18.42 4.39
CA ARG A 64 45.90 -17.38 4.71
C ARG A 64 44.46 -17.90 4.68
N LEU A 65 44.23 -19.07 5.28
CA LEU A 65 42.95 -19.77 5.22
C LEU A 65 41.75 -18.91 5.69
N ARG A 66 41.83 -18.25 6.86
CA ARG A 66 40.73 -17.40 7.36
C ARG A 66 40.40 -16.23 6.40
N PRO A 67 41.37 -15.39 6.00
CA PRO A 67 41.13 -14.35 5.00
C PRO A 67 40.55 -14.89 3.68
N ARG A 68 41.04 -16.06 3.22
CA ARG A 68 40.55 -16.71 2.00
C ARG A 68 39.09 -17.15 2.14
N LEU A 69 38.72 -17.82 3.23
CA LEU A 69 37.34 -18.24 3.48
C LEU A 69 36.40 -17.04 3.56
N ASN A 70 36.82 -15.95 4.22
CA ASN A 70 36.04 -14.71 4.30
C ASN A 70 35.88 -14.05 2.91
N ALA A 71 36.91 -14.06 2.07
CA ALA A 71 36.83 -13.55 0.71
C ALA A 71 35.89 -14.39 -0.18
N ILE A 72 35.93 -15.71 -0.05
CA ILE A 72 35.01 -16.63 -0.75
C ILE A 72 33.57 -16.40 -0.26
N LEU A 73 33.35 -16.29 1.05
CA LEU A 73 32.03 -16.00 1.62
C LEU A 73 31.47 -14.69 1.06
N PHE A 74 32.29 -13.63 1.08
CA PHE A 74 31.91 -12.35 0.50
C PHE A 74 31.55 -12.47 -0.98
N LYS A 75 32.33 -13.23 -1.76
CA LYS A 75 32.05 -13.47 -3.19
C LYS A 75 30.70 -14.18 -3.42
N LEU A 76 30.36 -15.17 -2.59
CA LEU A 76 29.10 -15.88 -2.69
C LEU A 76 27.90 -15.00 -2.31
N GLN A 77 28.08 -14.10 -1.34
CA GLN A 77 27.01 -13.20 -0.87
C GLN A 77 26.87 -11.91 -1.68
N PHE A 78 27.89 -11.54 -2.46
CA PHE A 78 27.95 -10.24 -3.12
C PHE A 78 26.77 -9.98 -4.09
N SER A 79 26.37 -10.99 -4.87
CA SER A 79 25.26 -10.85 -5.81
C SER A 79 23.95 -10.53 -5.10
N GLU A 80 23.65 -11.25 -4.02
CA GLU A 80 22.44 -11.04 -3.22
C GLU A 80 22.45 -9.66 -2.56
N GLN A 81 23.59 -9.23 -2.00
CA GLN A 81 23.72 -7.89 -1.42
C GLN A 81 23.42 -6.79 -2.45
N VAL A 82 23.93 -6.94 -3.69
CA VAL A 82 23.66 -6.01 -4.77
C VAL A 82 22.18 -6.02 -5.18
N GLU A 83 21.57 -7.21 -5.27
CA GLU A 83 20.15 -7.39 -5.62
C GLU A 83 19.20 -6.86 -4.54
N ASN A 84 19.64 -6.78 -3.28
CA ASN A 84 18.86 -6.19 -2.20
C ASN A 84 18.95 -4.66 -2.19
N ILE A 85 20.14 -4.08 -2.44
CA ILE A 85 20.35 -2.62 -2.36
C ILE A 85 19.84 -1.90 -3.61
N LYS A 86 20.05 -2.47 -4.79
CA LYS A 86 19.75 -1.81 -6.07
C LYS A 86 18.26 -1.42 -6.21
N PRO A 87 17.28 -2.26 -5.87
CA PRO A 87 15.86 -1.90 -5.97
C PRO A 87 15.46 -0.72 -5.09
N GLU A 88 16.06 -0.59 -3.91
CA GLU A 88 15.78 0.53 -3.00
C GLU A 88 16.21 1.87 -3.64
N ILE A 89 17.45 1.92 -4.15
CA ILE A 89 17.98 3.10 -4.84
C ILE A 89 17.11 3.46 -6.05
N VAL A 90 16.72 2.46 -6.87
CA VAL A 90 15.86 2.67 -8.05
C VAL A 90 14.49 3.18 -7.64
N SER A 91 13.89 2.64 -6.58
CA SER A 91 12.56 3.04 -6.10
C SER A 91 12.55 4.50 -5.65
N VAL A 92 13.55 4.92 -4.86
CA VAL A 92 13.68 6.32 -4.42
C VAL A 92 13.96 7.24 -5.61
N THR A 93 14.86 6.84 -6.50
CA THR A 93 15.19 7.62 -7.71
C THR A 93 13.94 7.85 -8.56
N ALA A 94 13.16 6.80 -8.82
CA ALA A 94 11.92 6.88 -9.56
C ALA A 94 10.89 7.78 -8.86
N ALA A 95 10.71 7.62 -7.54
CA ALA A 95 9.80 8.46 -6.76
C ALA A 95 10.18 9.95 -6.79
N CYS A 96 11.48 10.27 -6.75
CA CYS A 96 11.97 11.64 -6.89
C CYS A 96 11.61 12.23 -8.26
N GLU A 97 11.85 11.47 -9.33
CA GLU A 97 11.54 11.92 -10.69
C GLU A 97 10.03 12.05 -10.94
N GLU A 98 9.25 11.06 -10.51
CA GLU A 98 7.79 11.06 -10.65
C GLU A 98 7.16 12.26 -9.94
N LEU A 99 7.61 12.53 -8.71
CA LEU A 99 7.10 13.67 -7.96
C LEU A 99 7.42 15.00 -8.64
N ARG A 100 8.67 15.17 -9.12
CA ARG A 100 9.10 16.40 -9.79
C ARG A 100 8.41 16.62 -11.13
N LYS A 101 8.11 15.55 -11.86
CA LYS A 101 7.46 15.60 -13.19
C LYS A 101 5.93 15.63 -13.11
N SER A 102 5.33 15.41 -11.94
CA SER A 102 3.88 15.32 -11.79
C SER A 102 3.20 16.69 -11.83
N GLU A 103 2.74 17.09 -13.02
CA GLU A 103 1.96 18.32 -13.22
C GLU A 103 0.63 18.30 -12.44
N SER A 104 0.04 17.11 -12.26
CA SER A 104 -1.19 16.96 -11.47
C SER A 104 -0.95 17.25 -9.99
N PHE A 105 0.19 16.83 -9.45
CA PHE A 105 0.55 17.16 -8.06
C PHE A 105 0.86 18.66 -7.92
N SER A 106 1.58 19.26 -8.87
CA SER A 106 1.79 20.71 -8.90
C SER A 106 0.48 21.49 -8.95
N SER A 107 -0.47 21.06 -9.80
CA SER A 107 -1.81 21.66 -9.88
C SER A 107 -2.57 21.55 -8.55
N LEU A 108 -2.41 20.43 -7.83
CA LEU A 108 -3.01 20.26 -6.50
C LEU A 108 -2.40 21.22 -5.48
N LEU A 109 -1.09 21.46 -5.51
CA LEU A 109 -0.44 22.45 -4.65
C LEU A 109 -0.92 23.87 -4.94
N GLU A 110 -1.09 24.23 -6.22
CA GLU A 110 -1.65 25.52 -6.63
C GLU A 110 -3.08 25.71 -6.12
N ILE A 111 -3.94 24.69 -6.25
CA ILE A 111 -5.31 24.73 -5.73
C ILE A 111 -5.29 24.86 -4.20
N THR A 112 -4.45 24.07 -3.50
CA THR A 112 -4.30 24.16 -2.04
C THR A 112 -3.85 25.55 -1.61
N LEU A 113 -2.89 26.15 -2.32
CA LEU A 113 -2.42 27.50 -2.04
C LEU A 113 -3.53 28.55 -2.26
N LEU A 114 -4.25 28.46 -3.38
CA LEU A 114 -5.34 29.37 -3.71
C LEU A 114 -6.45 29.31 -2.66
N VAL A 115 -6.90 28.11 -2.30
CA VAL A 115 -7.91 27.89 -1.26
C VAL A 115 -7.40 28.38 0.09
N GLY A 116 -6.17 28.04 0.45
CA GLY A 116 -5.53 28.48 1.68
C GLY A 116 -5.44 30.01 1.80
N ASN A 117 -5.04 30.70 0.73
CA ASN A 117 -4.96 32.16 0.69
C ASN A 117 -6.33 32.82 0.80
N PHE A 118 -7.34 32.25 0.14
CA PHE A 118 -8.71 32.76 0.25
C PHE A 118 -9.28 32.56 1.66
N MET A 119 -9.12 31.37 2.24
CA MET A 119 -9.64 31.05 3.57
C MET A 119 -8.91 31.81 4.69
N ASN A 120 -7.62 32.08 4.54
CA ASN A 120 -6.80 32.78 5.53
C ASN A 120 -6.80 34.31 5.34
N ALA A 121 -7.67 34.86 4.49
CA ALA A 121 -7.77 36.30 4.26
C ALA A 121 -7.96 37.07 5.58
N GLY A 122 -7.15 38.12 5.78
CA GLY A 122 -7.15 38.91 7.02
C GLY A 122 -6.34 38.33 8.19
N SER A 123 -5.70 37.17 8.02
CA SER A 123 -4.77 36.59 8.98
C SER A 123 -3.30 36.84 8.61
N ARG A 124 -2.37 36.49 9.49
CA ARG A 124 -0.92 36.53 9.21
C ARG A 124 -0.51 35.62 8.03
N ASN A 125 -1.32 34.62 7.71
CA ASN A 125 -1.07 33.67 6.62
C ASN A 125 -1.78 34.07 5.31
N ALA A 126 -2.41 35.25 5.24
CA ALA A 126 -3.01 35.77 4.02
C ALA A 126 -1.95 36.11 2.97
N GLY A 127 -2.20 35.78 1.71
CA GLY A 127 -1.31 36.15 0.60
C GLY A 127 0.04 35.42 0.61
N ALA A 128 0.07 34.18 1.10
CA ALA A 128 1.26 33.34 1.05
C ALA A 128 1.64 33.02 -0.41
N PHE A 129 2.94 33.02 -0.70
CA PHE A 129 3.48 32.61 -1.99
C PHE A 129 3.66 31.09 -2.11
N GLY A 130 3.66 30.39 -0.98
CA GLY A 130 3.84 28.94 -0.88
C GLY A 130 3.70 28.46 0.56
N PHE A 131 3.68 27.15 0.74
CA PHE A 131 3.65 26.51 2.04
C PHE A 131 4.64 25.34 2.03
N ASN A 132 5.14 24.97 3.21
CA ASN A 132 6.02 23.82 3.30
C ASN A 132 5.21 22.54 3.01
N ILE A 133 5.72 21.68 2.14
CA ILE A 133 5.03 20.47 1.69
C ILE A 133 4.65 19.53 2.84
N SER A 134 5.42 19.51 3.94
CA SER A 134 5.11 18.74 5.15
C SER A 134 3.79 19.14 5.81
N PHE A 135 3.25 20.32 5.49
CA PHE A 135 1.94 20.76 5.96
C PHE A 135 0.79 19.91 5.43
N LEU A 136 0.95 19.28 4.27
CA LEU A 136 -0.03 18.31 3.75
C LEU A 136 -0.13 17.05 4.62
N PHE A 137 0.88 16.80 5.46
CA PHE A 137 1.10 15.53 6.14
C PHE A 137 0.92 15.64 7.67
N SER A 138 0.75 16.86 8.19
CA SER A 138 0.70 17.12 9.63
C SER A 138 -0.70 16.92 10.21
N ALA A 139 -0.95 15.71 10.70
CA ALA A 139 -1.92 15.46 11.76
C ALA A 139 -1.35 14.44 12.78
N GLU A 140 -0.71 14.99 13.83
CA GLU A 140 -0.76 14.53 15.23
C GLU A 140 0.08 13.37 15.82
N ASN A 141 0.98 12.64 15.13
CA ASN A 141 1.72 11.53 15.79
C ASN A 141 3.25 11.42 15.59
N LEU A 142 3.91 12.36 14.91
CA LEU A 142 5.37 12.29 14.64
C LEU A 142 6.24 12.31 15.93
N GLN A 143 5.73 12.91 17.02
CA GLN A 143 6.48 13.16 18.25
C GLN A 143 6.81 11.90 19.07
N LYS A 144 5.98 10.84 19.00
CA LYS A 144 6.14 9.64 19.87
C LYS A 144 7.12 8.60 19.32
N ASN A 145 7.39 8.62 18.01
CA ASN A 145 8.27 7.65 17.36
C ASN A 145 9.74 8.09 17.34
N LEU A 146 10.01 9.40 17.38
CA LEU A 146 11.38 9.96 17.39
C LEU A 146 12.17 9.67 18.68
N ASP A 147 11.50 9.61 19.83
CA ASP A 147 12.16 9.30 21.12
C ASP A 147 12.56 7.82 21.25
N GLN A 148 11.93 6.93 20.47
CA GLN A 148 12.22 5.49 20.45
C GLN A 148 13.47 5.17 19.60
N MET A 149 13.68 5.86 18.46
CA MET A 149 14.83 5.65 17.57
C MET A 149 16.15 6.17 18.13
N LYS A 150 16.10 7.26 18.92
CA LYS A 150 17.28 7.85 19.57
C LYS A 150 17.99 6.89 20.53
N LYS A 151 17.27 5.89 21.04
CA LYS A 151 17.80 4.84 21.94
C LYS A 151 18.50 3.70 21.19
N GLN A 152 18.20 3.49 19.91
CA GLN A 152 18.76 2.39 19.09
C GLN A 152 20.02 2.80 18.32
N ILE A 153 20.25 4.11 18.12
CA ILE A 153 21.44 4.64 17.43
C ILE A 153 22.69 4.64 18.34
N ALA A 154 22.51 4.61 19.67
CA ALA A 154 23.62 4.59 20.63
C ALA A 154 24.43 3.26 20.66
N ASP A 155 23.91 2.19 20.05
CA ASP A 155 24.55 0.86 20.07
C ASP A 155 25.33 0.52 18.78
N VAL A 156 25.44 1.45 17.82
CA VAL A 156 26.13 1.22 16.53
C VAL A 156 27.42 2.04 16.39
N GLU A 157 27.70 2.98 17.30
CA GLU A 157 28.90 3.83 17.27
C GLU A 157 30.20 3.18 17.79
N ARG A 158 30.21 1.87 18.00
CA ARG A 158 31.41 1.17 18.49
C ARG A 158 31.70 -0.06 17.66
N ASP A 159 32.32 0.17 16.51
CA ASP A 159 33.52 -0.55 16.06
C ASP A 159 33.73 -0.33 14.57
N VAL A 160 34.28 0.84 14.22
CA VAL A 160 34.96 1.03 12.95
C VAL A 160 36.23 1.80 13.22
N GLN A 161 37.37 1.09 13.32
CA GLN A 161 38.64 1.45 12.71
C GLN A 161 39.76 0.47 13.10
N ASN A 162 40.26 -0.28 12.12
CA ASN A 162 41.66 -0.26 11.66
C ASN A 162 42.03 -1.57 10.97
N PHE A 163 42.48 -1.54 9.71
CA PHE A 163 43.45 -2.51 9.16
C PHE A 163 44.18 -1.92 7.94
N PRO A 164 45.48 -2.23 7.70
CA PRO A 164 46.27 -1.68 6.61
C PRO A 164 46.25 -2.57 5.34
N ALA A 165 46.71 -1.99 4.24
CA ALA A 165 46.73 -2.56 2.90
C ALA A 165 47.78 -3.68 2.72
N ALA A 166 47.46 -4.65 1.86
CA ALA A 166 48.42 -5.57 1.26
C ALA A 166 48.14 -5.71 -0.25
N THR A 167 49.22 -5.60 -1.02
CA THR A 167 49.32 -5.59 -2.48
C THR A 167 49.09 -6.96 -3.13
N ASP A 168 48.42 -6.88 -4.29
CA ASP A 168 48.31 -7.73 -5.50
C ASP A 168 48.57 -9.25 -5.44
N GLU A 169 47.54 -10.02 -5.83
CA GLU A 169 47.48 -10.62 -7.18
C GLU A 169 46.01 -10.73 -7.62
N LYS A 170 45.75 -10.37 -8.88
CA LYS A 170 44.41 -10.17 -9.46
C LYS A 170 43.64 -11.48 -9.62
N ASP A 171 42.41 -11.47 -9.14
CA ASP A 171 41.34 -12.39 -9.52
C ASP A 171 40.20 -11.57 -10.15
N ASN A 172 39.57 -12.08 -11.23
CA ASN A 172 38.54 -11.34 -11.99
C ASN A 172 37.39 -10.82 -11.11
N PHE A 173 37.08 -11.52 -10.00
CA PHE A 173 36.02 -11.14 -9.08
C PHE A 173 36.23 -9.77 -8.39
N VAL A 174 37.44 -9.41 -7.96
CA VAL A 174 37.65 -8.13 -7.27
C VAL A 174 37.38 -6.96 -8.22
N LYS A 175 37.79 -7.13 -9.49
CA LYS A 175 37.52 -6.15 -10.53
C LYS A 175 36.01 -6.05 -10.81
N ASP A 176 35.32 -7.17 -10.92
CA ASP A 176 33.87 -7.22 -11.17
C ASP A 176 33.07 -6.66 -9.98
N ALA A 177 33.43 -7.02 -8.75
CA ALA A 177 32.81 -6.53 -7.52
C ALA A 177 33.03 -5.02 -7.36
N GLN A 178 34.22 -4.53 -7.67
CA GLN A 178 34.54 -3.10 -7.62
C GLN A 178 33.80 -2.32 -8.71
N GLU A 179 33.61 -2.90 -9.90
CA GLU A 179 32.78 -2.30 -10.95
C GLU A 179 31.31 -2.21 -10.53
N GLN A 180 30.74 -3.29 -9.98
CA GLN A 180 29.35 -3.32 -9.49
C GLN A 180 29.16 -2.34 -8.31
N TYR A 181 30.10 -2.33 -7.36
CA TYR A 181 30.09 -1.36 -6.27
C TYR A 181 30.13 0.08 -6.78
N ASN A 182 31.01 0.38 -7.74
CA ASN A 182 31.09 1.72 -8.33
C ASN A 182 29.79 2.12 -9.03
N LYS A 183 29.11 1.19 -9.72
CA LYS A 183 27.77 1.43 -10.29
C LYS A 183 26.76 1.76 -9.20
N LEU A 184 26.68 0.96 -8.14
CA LEU A 184 25.75 1.20 -7.02
C LEU A 184 26.04 2.54 -6.33
N ARG A 185 27.31 2.86 -6.10
CA ARG A 185 27.74 4.14 -5.54
C ARG A 185 27.33 5.34 -6.41
N MET A 186 27.49 5.22 -7.73
CA MET A 186 27.04 6.26 -8.66
C MET A 186 25.52 6.42 -8.65
N MET A 187 24.76 5.31 -8.61
CA MET A 187 23.30 5.34 -8.50
C MET A 187 22.85 5.99 -7.19
N HIS A 188 23.46 5.63 -6.07
CA HIS A 188 23.17 6.23 -4.76
C HIS A 188 23.48 7.74 -4.75
N SER A 189 24.64 8.14 -5.27
CA SER A 189 25.00 9.56 -5.35
C SER A 189 24.01 10.36 -6.22
N ASN A 190 23.51 9.77 -7.31
CA ASN A 190 22.47 10.38 -8.14
C ASN A 190 21.14 10.49 -7.40
N MET A 191 20.73 9.43 -6.68
CA MET A 191 19.53 9.43 -5.85
C MET A 191 19.57 10.54 -4.78
N GLU A 192 20.71 10.70 -4.08
CA GLU A 192 20.90 11.78 -3.11
C GLU A 192 20.83 13.17 -3.75
N ALA A 193 21.39 13.33 -4.95
CA ALA A 193 21.31 14.58 -5.69
C ALA A 193 19.87 14.94 -6.06
N LEU A 194 19.09 13.98 -6.58
CA LEU A 194 17.68 14.17 -6.90
C LEU A 194 16.84 14.51 -5.67
N TYR A 195 17.11 13.86 -4.53
CA TYR A 195 16.42 14.18 -3.28
C TYR A 195 16.75 15.59 -2.79
N LYS A 196 18.01 16.02 -2.94
CA LYS A 196 18.40 17.40 -2.65
C LYS A 196 17.71 18.40 -3.58
N GLU A 197 17.62 18.10 -4.87
CA GLU A 197 16.89 18.92 -5.85
C GLU A 197 15.39 19.02 -5.53
N LEU A 198 14.78 17.97 -4.96
CA LEU A 198 13.43 18.04 -4.42
C LEU A 198 13.34 18.99 -3.23
N GLY A 199 14.33 18.96 -2.33
CA GLY A 199 14.43 19.91 -1.21
C GLY A 199 14.48 21.36 -1.69
N ASP A 200 15.28 21.64 -2.72
CA ASP A 200 15.37 22.98 -3.32
C ASP A 200 14.06 23.37 -4.03
N TYR A 201 13.39 22.43 -4.69
CA TYR A 201 12.16 22.69 -5.45
C TYR A 201 10.92 22.89 -4.57
N PHE A 202 10.75 22.04 -3.54
CA PHE A 202 9.61 22.10 -2.59
C PHE A 202 9.93 22.84 -1.29
N ILE A 203 11.15 23.40 -1.18
CA ILE A 203 11.61 24.26 -0.08
C ILE A 203 11.53 23.54 1.28
N PHE A 204 12.20 22.39 1.37
CA PHE A 204 12.44 21.66 2.63
C PHE A 204 13.93 21.32 2.78
N ASP A 205 14.35 21.04 4.02
CA ASP A 205 15.75 20.69 4.33
C ASP A 205 15.96 19.17 4.23
N PRO A 206 16.70 18.67 3.22
CA PRO A 206 16.93 17.24 3.03
C PRO A 206 17.70 16.57 4.18
N LYS A 207 18.34 17.35 5.06
CA LYS A 207 19.08 16.82 6.22
C LYS A 207 18.20 16.66 7.44
N LYS A 208 17.08 17.38 7.52
CA LYS A 208 16.13 17.31 8.64
C LYS A 208 14.97 16.36 8.37
N LEU A 209 14.74 16.03 7.12
CA LEU A 209 13.71 15.12 6.68
C LEU A 209 14.37 14.04 5.84
N SER A 210 14.41 12.81 6.36
CA SER A 210 14.98 11.69 5.62
C SER A 210 14.12 11.33 4.41
N VAL A 211 14.72 10.63 3.44
CA VAL A 211 14.02 10.15 2.23
C VAL A 211 12.80 9.31 2.62
N GLU A 212 12.96 8.40 3.57
CA GLU A 212 11.89 7.51 4.04
C GLU A 212 10.74 8.30 4.67
N GLU A 213 11.05 9.25 5.57
CA GLU A 213 10.03 10.09 6.21
C GLU A 213 9.26 10.91 5.17
N PHE A 214 9.97 11.57 4.25
CA PHE A 214 9.34 12.38 3.21
C PHE A 214 8.38 11.57 2.32
N PHE A 215 8.83 10.43 1.81
CA PHE A 215 8.00 9.61 0.93
C PHE A 215 6.91 8.85 1.68
N MET A 216 7.11 8.51 2.96
CA MET A 216 6.08 7.96 3.82
C MET A 216 4.96 8.97 4.05
N ASP A 217 5.31 10.21 4.36
CA ASP A 217 4.36 11.30 4.53
C ASP A 217 3.56 11.58 3.24
N LEU A 218 4.25 11.62 2.10
CA LEU A 218 3.61 11.76 0.79
C LEU A 218 2.69 10.58 0.45
N HIS A 219 3.11 9.36 0.78
CA HIS A 219 2.30 8.15 0.61
C HIS A 219 1.03 8.21 1.45
N ASN A 220 1.15 8.63 2.71
CA ASN A 220 0.02 8.80 3.62
C ASN A 220 -0.97 9.83 3.08
N PHE A 221 -0.49 10.98 2.61
CA PHE A 221 -1.34 11.98 1.97
C PHE A 221 -2.06 11.46 0.74
N ARG A 222 -1.37 10.76 -0.15
CA ARG A 222 -2.00 10.14 -1.32
C ARG A 222 -3.16 9.24 -0.90
N ASN A 223 -2.94 8.40 0.11
CA ASN A 223 -3.97 7.49 0.60
C ASN A 223 -5.15 8.25 1.23
N MET A 224 -4.87 9.26 2.05
CA MET A 224 -5.90 10.14 2.63
C MET A 224 -6.69 10.89 1.57
N PHE A 225 -6.03 11.41 0.54
CA PHE A 225 -6.66 12.11 -0.57
C PHE A 225 -7.59 11.17 -1.36
N LEU A 226 -7.10 9.98 -1.72
CA LEU A 226 -7.92 8.98 -2.42
C LEU A 226 -9.13 8.53 -1.57
N GLN A 227 -8.95 8.38 -0.26
CA GLN A 227 -10.03 8.06 0.65
C GLN A 227 -11.06 9.19 0.73
N ALA A 228 -10.62 10.43 0.85
CA ALA A 228 -11.49 11.60 0.86
C ALA A 228 -12.29 11.77 -0.44
N VAL A 229 -11.69 11.43 -1.60
CA VAL A 229 -12.41 11.42 -2.88
C VAL A 229 -13.55 10.40 -2.87
N LYS A 230 -13.31 9.17 -2.38
CA LYS A 230 -14.34 8.13 -2.25
C LYS A 230 -15.45 8.55 -1.29
N GLU A 231 -15.09 9.14 -0.15
CA GLU A 231 -16.06 9.63 0.83
C GLU A 231 -16.93 10.77 0.27
N ASN A 232 -16.33 11.68 -0.50
CA ASN A 232 -17.05 12.76 -1.17
C ASN A 232 -18.00 12.25 -2.27
N GLN A 233 -17.64 11.20 -3.00
CA GLN A 233 -18.54 10.55 -3.96
C GLN A 233 -19.74 9.93 -3.24
N LYS A 234 -19.48 9.11 -2.20
CA LYS A 234 -20.53 8.48 -1.39
C LYS A 234 -21.47 9.51 -0.76
N ARG A 235 -20.93 10.63 -0.25
CA ARG A 235 -21.73 11.72 0.31
C ARG A 235 -22.64 12.39 -0.74
N ARG A 236 -22.15 12.61 -1.96
CA ARG A 236 -22.97 13.17 -3.04
C ARG A 236 -24.14 12.26 -3.42
N GLU A 237 -23.90 10.96 -3.48
CA GLU A 237 -24.95 9.97 -3.79
C GLU A 237 -26.03 9.91 -2.70
N THR A 238 -25.62 9.93 -1.41
CA THR A 238 -26.58 9.92 -0.30
C THR A 238 -27.39 11.21 -0.24
N GLU A 239 -26.76 12.37 -0.45
CA GLU A 239 -27.43 13.66 -0.55
C GLU A 239 -28.47 13.68 -1.68
N GLU A 240 -28.12 13.15 -2.87
CA GLU A 240 -29.07 13.10 -3.98
C GLU A 240 -30.24 12.14 -3.71
N LYS A 241 -29.96 10.97 -3.11
CA LYS A 241 -31.00 10.02 -2.70
C LYS A 241 -31.96 10.63 -1.68
N MET A 242 -31.44 11.34 -0.68
CA MET A 242 -32.25 12.07 0.30
C MET A 242 -33.07 13.17 -0.36
N ARG A 243 -32.49 13.93 -1.30
CA ARG A 243 -33.21 14.98 -2.04
C ARG A 243 -34.38 14.40 -2.86
N ARG A 244 -34.15 13.29 -3.57
CA ARG A 244 -35.20 12.59 -4.34
C ARG A 244 -36.30 12.06 -3.43
N ALA A 245 -35.94 11.48 -2.28
CA ALA A 245 -36.91 10.99 -1.30
C ALA A 245 -37.77 12.13 -0.71
N LYS A 246 -37.16 13.30 -0.41
CA LYS A 246 -37.88 14.48 0.10
C LYS A 246 -38.89 15.00 -0.92
N LEU A 247 -38.48 15.20 -2.17
CA LEU A 247 -39.37 15.65 -3.25
C LEU A 247 -40.52 14.67 -3.50
N ALA A 248 -40.26 13.35 -3.42
CA ALA A 248 -41.30 12.34 -3.56
C ALA A 248 -42.31 12.40 -2.40
N LYS A 249 -41.85 12.60 -1.16
CA LYS A 249 -42.73 12.77 0.01
C LYS A 249 -43.59 14.03 -0.09
N GLU A 250 -42.99 15.18 -0.42
CA GLU A 250 -43.72 16.45 -0.59
C GLU A 250 -44.78 16.34 -1.70
N LYS A 251 -44.45 15.67 -2.82
CA LYS A 251 -45.41 15.42 -3.90
C LYS A 251 -46.56 14.51 -3.46
N ALA A 252 -46.25 13.44 -2.74
CA ALA A 252 -47.26 12.51 -2.22
C ALA A 252 -48.18 13.18 -1.17
N GLU A 253 -47.63 14.04 -0.33
CA GLU A 253 -48.39 14.83 0.64
C GLU A 253 -49.29 15.85 -0.03
N LYS A 254 -48.79 16.58 -1.04
CA LYS A 254 -49.61 17.50 -1.83
C LYS A 254 -50.75 16.77 -2.55
N GLU A 255 -50.49 15.61 -3.16
CA GLU A 255 -51.54 14.81 -3.79
C GLU A 255 -52.57 14.31 -2.77
N ARG A 256 -52.13 13.98 -1.55
CA ARG A 256 -53.02 13.59 -0.45
C ARG A 256 -53.90 14.77 0.01
N LEU A 257 -53.33 15.97 0.19
CA LEU A 257 -54.09 17.17 0.54
C LEU A 257 -55.08 17.56 -0.57
N GLU A 258 -54.66 17.56 -1.84
CA GLU A 258 -55.57 17.84 -2.96
C GLU A 258 -56.73 16.83 -3.02
N LYS A 259 -56.45 15.55 -2.75
CA LYS A 259 -57.49 14.52 -2.67
C LYS A 259 -58.42 14.73 -1.47
N GLN A 260 -57.89 15.21 -0.33
CA GLN A 260 -58.68 15.52 0.84
C GLN A 260 -59.57 16.74 0.61
N GLN A 261 -59.04 17.85 0.10
CA GLN A 261 -59.81 19.05 -0.26
C GLN A 261 -60.92 18.73 -1.27
N LYS A 262 -60.64 17.90 -2.28
CA LYS A 262 -61.69 17.46 -3.23
C LYS A 262 -62.79 16.63 -2.59
N ARG A 263 -62.49 15.88 -1.52
CA ARG A 263 -63.51 15.13 -0.75
C ARG A 263 -64.30 16.05 0.17
N GLU A 264 -63.65 17.04 0.79
CA GLU A 264 -64.29 18.05 1.63
C GLU A 264 -65.21 18.97 0.78
N GLN A 265 -64.85 19.30 -0.47
CA GLN A 265 -65.75 19.99 -1.41
C GLN A 265 -67.03 19.22 -1.76
N LEU A 266 -67.02 17.89 -1.61
CA LEU A 266 -68.20 17.05 -1.85
C LEU A 266 -69.11 16.96 -0.62
N ILE A 267 -68.61 17.29 0.58
CA ILE A 267 -69.33 17.21 1.84
C ILE A 267 -68.85 18.34 2.75
N ASP A 268 -69.58 19.45 2.77
CA ASP A 268 -69.35 20.52 3.75
C ASP A 268 -70.09 20.19 5.06
N MET A 269 -69.43 19.46 5.95
CA MET A 269 -69.96 19.12 7.29
C MET A 269 -69.99 20.32 8.25
N ASN A 270 -69.41 21.47 7.86
CA ASN A 270 -69.30 22.66 8.70
C ASN A 270 -70.26 23.78 8.28
N ALA A 271 -71.06 23.59 7.24
CA ALA A 271 -72.16 24.47 6.93
C ALA A 271 -73.24 24.31 8.02
N GLU A 272 -73.35 25.29 8.91
CA GLU A 272 -74.41 25.38 9.92
C GLU A 272 -75.77 25.51 9.24
N GLY A 273 -76.42 24.38 8.97
CA GLY A 273 -77.79 24.32 8.49
C GLY A 273 -78.26 22.87 8.35
N ASP A 274 -79.40 22.53 8.96
CA ASP A 274 -80.10 21.25 8.75
C ASP A 274 -80.63 21.19 7.31
N GLU A 275 -79.76 20.89 6.35
CA GLU A 275 -80.12 20.73 4.95
C GLU A 275 -80.60 19.29 4.68
N THR A 276 -81.91 19.09 4.59
CA THR A 276 -82.54 17.85 4.14
C THR A 276 -82.29 17.63 2.64
N GLY A 277 -81.12 17.08 2.31
CA GLY A 277 -80.71 16.82 0.90
C GLY A 277 -79.27 16.31 0.73
N VAL A 278 -78.49 16.29 1.81
CA VAL A 278 -77.09 15.81 1.82
C VAL A 278 -76.99 14.34 1.39
N MET A 279 -77.93 13.48 1.82
CA MET A 279 -77.94 12.05 1.46
C MET A 279 -78.24 11.83 -0.03
N ASP A 280 -79.19 12.57 -0.62
CA ASP A 280 -79.53 12.44 -2.03
C ASP A 280 -78.40 12.94 -2.93
N SER A 281 -77.74 14.03 -2.54
CA SER A 281 -76.54 14.54 -3.21
C SER A 281 -75.38 13.52 -3.16
N LEU A 282 -75.23 12.80 -2.05
CA LEU A 282 -74.23 11.73 -1.92
C LEU A 282 -74.56 10.49 -2.77
N LEU A 283 -75.83 10.09 -2.81
CA LEU A 283 -76.30 8.98 -3.64
C LEU A 283 -76.15 9.31 -5.13
N GLU A 284 -76.45 10.54 -5.55
CA GLU A 284 -76.22 11.01 -6.91
C GLU A 284 -74.73 11.07 -7.27
N ALA A 285 -73.86 11.50 -6.35
CA ALA A 285 -72.41 11.49 -6.55
C ALA A 285 -71.83 10.07 -6.63
N LEU A 286 -72.38 9.11 -5.88
CA LEU A 286 -72.02 7.69 -5.96
C LEU A 286 -72.52 7.05 -7.26
N GLN A 287 -73.74 7.38 -7.69
CA GLN A 287 -74.39 6.84 -8.88
C GLN A 287 -73.80 7.42 -10.19
N SER A 288 -73.46 8.71 -10.20
CA SER A 288 -72.75 9.36 -11.31
C SER A 288 -71.25 9.00 -11.37
N GLY A 289 -70.73 8.32 -10.36
CA GLY A 289 -69.30 8.00 -10.23
C GLY A 289 -68.42 9.20 -9.86
N ALA A 290 -69.01 10.38 -9.64
CA ALA A 290 -68.30 11.59 -9.22
C ALA A 290 -67.60 11.44 -7.85
N ALA A 291 -68.10 10.54 -6.99
CA ALA A 291 -67.54 10.22 -5.68
C ALA A 291 -66.22 9.41 -5.73
N PHE A 292 -65.95 8.69 -6.82
CA PHE A 292 -64.78 7.81 -6.95
C PHE A 292 -63.83 8.25 -8.07
N ARG A 293 -63.27 9.46 -7.95
CA ARG A 293 -62.28 9.97 -8.92
C ARG A 293 -60.88 9.40 -8.66
N ARG A 294 -60.65 8.15 -9.03
CA ARG A 294 -59.30 7.55 -9.13
C ARG A 294 -58.65 8.03 -10.43
N LYS A 295 -57.49 8.70 -10.37
CA LYS A 295 -56.61 8.81 -11.53
C LYS A 295 -56.11 7.40 -11.85
N ARG A 296 -56.73 6.74 -12.83
CA ARG A 296 -56.09 5.60 -13.50
C ARG A 296 -54.87 6.18 -14.23
N GLY A 297 -53.66 5.84 -13.77
CA GLY A 297 -52.45 6.04 -14.58
C GLY A 297 -52.60 5.33 -15.94
N PRO A 298 -51.75 5.65 -16.93
CA PRO A 298 -51.87 5.09 -18.27
C PRO A 298 -51.90 3.57 -18.17
N ARG A 299 -53.02 2.98 -18.62
CA ARG A 299 -53.18 1.54 -18.71
C ARG A 299 -52.20 1.10 -19.80
N GLN A 300 -51.07 0.47 -19.41
CA GLN A 300 -50.19 -0.17 -20.37
C GLN A 300 -51.01 -1.22 -21.13
N VAL A 301 -51.31 -0.89 -22.38
CA VAL A 301 -51.83 -1.84 -23.35
C VAL A 301 -50.65 -2.68 -23.81
N ASN A 302 -50.68 -3.93 -23.36
CA ASN A 302 -49.94 -5.09 -23.81
C ASN A 302 -49.07 -4.89 -25.08
N ARG A 303 -47.73 -4.91 -24.92
CA ARG A 303 -46.82 -5.46 -25.92
C ARG A 303 -45.95 -6.50 -25.24
N LYS A 304 -46.07 -7.74 -25.71
CA LYS A 304 -45.16 -8.85 -25.41
C LYS A 304 -43.71 -8.45 -25.74
N ALA A 305 -42.81 -8.98 -24.93
CA ALA A 305 -41.39 -9.30 -25.15
C ALA A 305 -40.41 -8.53 -24.26
N GLY A 306 -39.75 -9.29 -23.37
CA GLY A 306 -38.45 -8.97 -22.78
C GLY A 306 -38.47 -8.23 -21.45
N CYS A 307 -38.20 -8.94 -20.34
CA CYS A 307 -37.09 -8.67 -19.41
C CYS A 307 -37.34 -9.38 -18.07
N ALA A 308 -36.89 -10.63 -17.97
CA ALA A 308 -36.81 -11.36 -16.72
C ALA A 308 -35.46 -11.07 -16.05
N VAL A 309 -35.32 -9.97 -15.30
CA VAL A 309 -34.14 -9.77 -14.42
C VAL A 309 -34.47 -9.03 -13.12
N THR A 310 -35.54 -8.23 -13.02
CA THR A 310 -35.78 -7.40 -11.83
C THR A 310 -36.56 -8.07 -10.70
N SER A 311 -36.84 -9.38 -10.78
CA SER A 311 -37.58 -10.11 -9.73
C SER A 311 -36.70 -10.93 -8.77
N LEU A 312 -35.39 -11.01 -8.98
CA LEU A 312 -34.49 -11.82 -8.12
C LEU A 312 -33.80 -11.03 -6.99
N LEU A 313 -33.86 -9.70 -6.99
CA LEU A 313 -33.23 -8.86 -5.95
C LEU A 313 -34.17 -8.47 -4.79
N ALA A 314 -35.47 -8.79 -4.88
CA ALA A 314 -36.45 -8.42 -3.85
C ALA A 314 -36.70 -9.51 -2.80
N SER A 315 -36.15 -10.71 -2.98
CA SER A 315 -36.35 -11.86 -2.08
C SER A 315 -35.18 -12.11 -1.11
N GLU A 316 -34.09 -11.33 -1.14
CA GLU A 316 -32.96 -11.46 -0.21
C GLU A 316 -32.98 -10.48 0.98
N LEU A 317 -33.94 -9.55 1.07
CA LEU A 317 -33.95 -8.52 2.12
C LEU A 317 -34.91 -8.77 3.30
N THR A 318 -35.46 -9.98 3.43
CA THR A 318 -36.32 -10.34 4.58
C THR A 318 -36.00 -11.71 5.14
N LYS A 319 -34.76 -11.94 5.57
CA LYS A 319 -34.46 -12.95 6.59
C LYS A 319 -33.26 -12.47 7.40
N ASP A 320 -33.54 -11.85 8.55
CA ASP A 320 -32.72 -11.96 9.75
C ASP A 320 -33.54 -11.43 10.93
N ASP A 321 -34.14 -12.36 11.68
CA ASP A 321 -34.23 -12.32 13.14
C ASP A 321 -34.89 -13.61 13.66
N ALA A 322 -34.08 -14.65 13.89
CA ALA A 322 -34.36 -15.71 14.85
C ALA A 322 -33.10 -16.52 15.23
N MET A 323 -32.67 -16.29 16.48
CA MET A 323 -32.10 -17.25 17.45
C MET A 323 -30.64 -17.76 17.33
N ALA A 324 -29.90 -17.43 18.40
CA ALA A 324 -29.12 -18.29 19.30
C ALA A 324 -28.22 -19.40 18.73
N ALA A 325 -26.95 -19.34 19.15
CA ALA A 325 -25.85 -20.23 18.79
C ALA A 325 -25.85 -21.59 19.52
N SER A 326 -25.40 -22.65 18.83
CA SER A 326 -24.34 -23.60 19.24
C SER A 326 -24.00 -24.63 18.13
N PRO A 327 -22.81 -25.28 18.14
CA PRO A 327 -21.97 -25.42 16.94
C PRO A 327 -21.78 -26.87 16.41
N ALA A 328 -21.46 -27.02 15.11
CA ALA A 328 -20.78 -28.22 14.59
C ALA A 328 -20.11 -28.07 13.20
N LYS A 329 -18.81 -28.40 13.17
CA LYS A 329 -17.98 -29.13 12.17
C LYS A 329 -17.83 -28.64 10.70
N VAL A 330 -16.64 -28.09 10.44
CA VAL A 330 -15.59 -28.43 9.43
C VAL A 330 -15.99 -29.12 8.11
N SER A 331 -15.63 -28.50 6.97
CA SER A 331 -14.92 -29.15 5.85
C SER A 331 -14.16 -28.15 4.96
N LYS A 332 -12.92 -28.51 4.62
CA LYS A 332 -11.98 -27.82 3.72
C LYS A 332 -12.18 -28.24 2.25
N LYS A 333 -11.99 -27.31 1.31
CA LYS A 333 -11.39 -27.42 -0.05
C LYS A 333 -11.37 -26.00 -0.67
N SER A 334 -10.24 -25.30 -0.76
CA SER A 334 -9.16 -25.31 -1.79
C SER A 334 -9.56 -24.72 -3.15
N GLU A 335 -8.73 -23.77 -3.62
CA GLU A 335 -8.69 -23.08 -4.93
C GLU A 335 -9.58 -21.83 -5.05
N GLY A 336 -9.18 -20.65 -5.51
CA GLY A 336 -7.94 -20.08 -6.05
C GLY A 336 -8.23 -18.60 -6.33
N VAL A 337 -7.26 -17.70 -6.12
CA VAL A 337 -7.45 -16.23 -6.17
C VAL A 337 -7.36 -15.70 -7.61
N PRO A 338 -8.31 -14.89 -8.12
CA PRO A 338 -8.10 -14.09 -9.32
C PRO A 338 -7.77 -12.62 -9.00
N THR A 339 -6.79 -12.12 -9.74
CA THR A 339 -6.16 -10.80 -9.67
C THR A 339 -7.00 -9.71 -10.36
N ILE A 340 -6.89 -8.46 -9.87
CA ILE A 340 -7.67 -7.26 -10.22
C ILE A 340 -7.29 -6.68 -11.61
N LEU A 341 -7.37 -7.46 -12.67
CA LEU A 341 -6.93 -7.02 -14.01
C LEU A 341 -7.86 -7.42 -15.16
N GLU A 342 -9.13 -7.71 -14.87
CA GLU A 342 -10.13 -8.02 -15.90
C GLU A 342 -11.45 -7.22 -15.83
N GLU A 343 -11.57 -6.23 -14.93
CA GLU A 343 -12.78 -5.38 -14.83
C GLU A 343 -12.63 -3.98 -15.45
N ALA A 344 -11.49 -3.67 -16.07
CA ALA A 344 -11.20 -2.32 -16.58
C ALA A 344 -11.44 -2.12 -18.10
N LYS A 345 -12.06 -3.06 -18.82
CA LYS A 345 -12.28 -2.94 -20.27
C LYS A 345 -13.73 -2.75 -20.74
N GLU A 346 -14.71 -2.68 -19.84
CA GLU A 346 -16.12 -2.54 -20.25
C GLU A 346 -16.73 -1.13 -20.10
N LEU A 347 -15.94 -0.10 -19.75
CA LEU A 347 -16.46 1.26 -19.50
C LEU A 347 -15.91 2.39 -20.39
N VAL A 348 -15.18 2.08 -21.49
CA VAL A 348 -14.67 3.11 -22.45
C VAL A 348 -15.23 2.92 -23.86
N GLY A 349 -16.49 2.48 -23.98
CA GLY A 349 -17.12 2.14 -25.27
C GLY A 349 -18.47 2.80 -25.57
N ARG A 350 -18.87 3.86 -24.86
CA ARG A 350 -20.10 4.62 -25.16
C ARG A 350 -19.93 6.12 -24.93
N ALA A 351 -19.06 6.72 -25.73
CA ALA A 351 -19.09 8.15 -26.05
C ALA A 351 -18.43 8.35 -27.42
N SER A 352 -19.14 7.96 -28.49
CA SER A 352 -18.95 8.42 -29.86
C SER A 352 -20.28 8.26 -30.58
#